data_AF-A0A7X7BYL5-F1
#
_entry.id   AF-A0A7X7BYL5-F1
#
_cell.length_a   1.000
_cell.length_b   1.000
_cell.length_c   1.000
_cell.angle_alpha   90.00
_cell.angle_beta   90.00
_cell.angle_gamma   90.00
#
_symmetry.space_group_name_H-M   'P 1'
#
loop_
_entity.id
_entity.type
_entity.pdbx_description
1 polymer ?
#
loop_
_entity_poly.entity_id
_entity_poly.type
_entity_poly.pdbx_seq_one_letter_code
_entity_poly.pdbx_strand_id
1 'polypeptide(L)'
;MKAPKNIIDIINSNKTSLGDNPAIPPELNEKFLVFLVNEHYNNIAEQFSHIDINELSNELSKTITECRRYELQNRQALEQLCMELTNEIFGIPNGTIMIDMKLVDKVDAKQERLVPESTIDYSFDNIEDMNNLTNEIYKRRLLNALIIGAATYYAENISFYTNELNHIDPILPKLYEKILAINSLLIFHTKQYKNGSRTDGGKVDVYLSNPETPVRIKAEGIMFPILLEETIKGLLELSISHGLPESREKAEYVTSKSDFKLAEIWDQRLGLPLWNRIVNIMENIGEDPLEVGLNFLFMEISKLKPSHFNAVMQEVFANTKAGHSIMKKMSDKIHYEKERDEFDDYMLQQDNDNQYPLNDGDFSSDELINDDLCATNILDETDY
;
A
#
# COMPACT_ATOMS: atom_id res chain seq x y z
N MET A 1 -18.44 4.86 20.10
CA MET A 1 -19.52 5.19 19.15
C MET A 1 -19.57 4.16 18.04
N LYS A 2 -20.76 3.78 17.53
CA LYS A 2 -20.89 2.90 16.35
C LYS A 2 -20.94 3.73 15.06
N ALA A 3 -20.54 3.13 13.94
CA ALA A 3 -20.67 3.76 12.64
C ALA A 3 -22.15 4.02 12.28
N PRO A 4 -22.44 4.97 11.37
CA PRO A 4 -23.81 5.32 10.99
C PRO A 4 -24.62 4.11 10.52
N LYS A 5 -25.88 4.02 10.94
CA LYS A 5 -26.75 2.86 10.65
C LYS A 5 -26.80 2.50 9.17
N ASN A 6 -26.89 3.49 8.29
CA ASN A 6 -26.90 3.28 6.83
C ASN A 6 -25.62 2.62 6.31
N ILE A 7 -24.46 2.89 6.91
CA ILE A 7 -23.19 2.21 6.57
C ILE A 7 -23.28 0.74 6.98
N ILE A 8 -23.72 0.47 8.21
CA ILE A 8 -23.87 -0.89 8.73
C ILE A 8 -24.89 -1.70 7.93
N ASP A 9 -26.02 -1.11 7.54
CA ASP A 9 -27.04 -1.76 6.71
C ASP A 9 -26.49 -2.13 5.31
N ILE A 10 -25.60 -1.30 4.74
CA ILE A 10 -24.95 -1.60 3.46
C ILE A 10 -23.95 -2.77 3.60
N ILE A 11 -23.15 -2.79 4.66
CA ILE A 11 -22.23 -3.90 4.95
C ILE A 11 -23.02 -5.19 5.16
N ASN A 12 -24.09 -5.15 5.95
CA ASN A 12 -24.94 -6.32 6.20
C ASN A 12 -25.60 -6.87 4.94
N SER A 13 -25.89 -6.02 3.97
CA SER A 13 -26.46 -6.42 2.68
C SER A 13 -25.42 -6.73 1.59
N ASN A 14 -24.13 -6.75 1.93
CA ASN A 14 -23.02 -7.03 1.00
C ASN A 14 -22.97 -6.08 -0.21
N LYS A 15 -23.39 -4.82 -0.01
CA LYS A 15 -23.41 -3.79 -1.05
C LYS A 15 -22.22 -2.82 -0.95
N THR A 16 -21.09 -3.31 -0.44
CA THR A 16 -19.80 -2.61 -0.42
C THR A 16 -19.00 -2.90 -1.69
N SER A 17 -17.82 -2.29 -1.86
CA SER A 17 -16.89 -2.65 -2.94
C SER A 17 -16.30 -4.06 -2.81
N LEU A 18 -16.35 -4.65 -1.62
CA LEU A 18 -15.87 -6.01 -1.36
C LEU A 18 -17.00 -7.05 -1.44
N GLY A 19 -18.25 -6.68 -1.18
CA GLY A 19 -19.38 -7.60 -1.24
C GLY A 19 -19.16 -8.85 -0.37
N ASP A 20 -19.47 -10.03 -0.93
CA ASP A 20 -19.25 -11.35 -0.30
C ASP A 20 -17.84 -11.90 -0.58
N ASN A 21 -16.80 -11.07 -0.47
CA ASN A 21 -15.44 -11.49 -0.80
C ASN A 21 -14.99 -12.68 0.08
N PRO A 22 -14.60 -13.83 -0.52
CA PRO A 22 -14.24 -15.04 0.22
C PRO A 22 -12.99 -14.90 1.10
N ALA A 23 -12.17 -13.87 0.89
CA ALA A 23 -11.01 -13.57 1.72
C ALA A 23 -11.36 -12.93 3.08
N ILE A 24 -12.61 -12.50 3.27
CA ILE A 24 -13.06 -11.94 4.55
C ILE A 24 -13.24 -13.06 5.57
N PRO A 25 -12.76 -12.90 6.82
CA PRO A 25 -12.93 -13.88 7.87
C PRO A 25 -14.39 -14.28 8.08
N PRO A 26 -14.65 -15.53 8.50
CA PRO A 26 -16.00 -16.00 8.78
C PRO A 26 -16.65 -15.16 9.89
N GLU A 27 -17.98 -15.06 9.82
CA GLU A 27 -18.77 -14.39 10.84
C GLU A 27 -18.69 -15.16 12.16
N LEU A 28 -18.44 -14.43 13.25
CA LEU A 28 -18.54 -14.97 14.61
C LEU A 28 -19.86 -14.52 15.22
N ASN A 29 -19.84 -13.43 16.01
CA ASN A 29 -21.04 -12.85 16.61
C ASN A 29 -21.69 -11.77 15.72
N GLU A 30 -20.88 -11.15 14.85
CA GLU A 30 -21.29 -10.18 13.85
C GLU A 30 -20.41 -10.35 12.60
N LYS A 31 -20.84 -9.75 11.48
CA LYS A 31 -20.01 -9.71 10.27
C LYS A 31 -18.66 -9.08 10.57
N PHE A 32 -17.57 -9.69 10.12
CA PHE A 32 -16.21 -9.18 10.34
C PHE A 32 -16.07 -7.71 9.91
N LEU A 33 -16.60 -7.34 8.73
CA LEU A 33 -16.56 -5.95 8.26
C LEU A 33 -17.38 -4.98 9.12
N VAL A 34 -18.45 -5.45 9.77
CA VAL A 34 -19.23 -4.60 10.71
C VAL A 34 -18.41 -4.35 11.98
N PHE A 35 -17.79 -5.39 12.54
CA PHE A 35 -16.87 -5.26 13.67
C PHE A 35 -15.74 -4.28 13.34
N LEU A 36 -15.05 -4.52 12.22
CA LEU A 36 -13.90 -3.73 11.77
C LEU A 36 -14.25 -2.25 11.55
N VAL A 37 -15.36 -1.97 10.86
CA VAL A 37 -15.80 -0.59 10.61
C VAL A 37 -16.24 0.11 11.90
N ASN A 38 -16.91 -0.59 12.81
CA ASN A 38 -17.30 0.01 14.09
C ASN A 38 -16.09 0.34 14.97
N GLU A 39 -15.11 -0.55 15.05
CA GLU A 39 -13.86 -0.32 15.77
C GLU A 39 -13.11 0.90 15.20
N HIS A 40 -12.92 0.94 13.87
CA HIS A 40 -12.23 2.05 13.22
C HIS A 40 -12.97 3.38 13.36
N TYR A 41 -14.29 3.40 13.11
CA TYR A 41 -15.11 4.60 13.29
C TYR A 41 -15.10 5.09 14.74
N ASN A 42 -15.12 4.16 15.71
CA ASN A 42 -15.02 4.51 17.12
C ASN A 42 -13.72 5.29 17.42
N ASN A 43 -12.59 4.76 16.96
CA ASN A 43 -11.27 5.36 17.20
C ASN A 43 -11.14 6.75 16.57
N ILE A 44 -11.74 6.97 15.39
CA ILE A 44 -11.80 8.30 14.76
C ILE A 44 -12.72 9.23 15.54
N ALA A 45 -13.93 8.77 15.89
CA ALA A 45 -14.94 9.58 16.55
C ALA A 45 -14.51 10.07 17.94
N GLU A 46 -13.66 9.30 18.64
CA GLU A 46 -13.11 9.68 19.95
C GLU A 46 -12.21 10.92 19.92
N GLN A 47 -11.69 11.30 18.75
CA GLN A 47 -10.90 12.52 18.57
C GLN A 47 -11.76 13.80 18.62
N PHE A 48 -13.09 13.67 18.54
CA PHE A 48 -14.02 14.79 18.49
C PHE A 48 -14.87 14.87 19.76
N SER A 49 -14.86 16.05 20.41
CA SER A 49 -15.71 16.31 21.58
C SER A 49 -17.20 16.44 21.22
N HIS A 50 -17.49 16.91 20.01
CA HIS A 50 -18.82 17.03 19.45
C HIS A 50 -18.79 16.71 17.95
N ILE A 51 -19.79 15.98 17.46
CA ILE A 51 -19.90 15.59 16.05
C ILE A 51 -21.18 16.20 15.49
N ASP A 52 -21.04 17.33 14.80
CA ASP A 52 -22.05 17.87 13.90
C ASP A 52 -21.48 17.86 12.47
N ILE A 53 -22.12 17.09 11.60
CA ILE A 53 -21.63 16.82 10.24
C ILE A 53 -21.60 18.10 9.39
N ASN A 54 -22.51 19.05 9.61
CA ASN A 54 -22.54 20.30 8.86
C ASN A 54 -21.46 21.26 9.35
N GLU A 55 -21.25 21.36 10.67
CA GLU A 55 -20.14 22.15 11.22
C GLU A 55 -18.80 21.61 10.74
N LEU A 56 -18.57 20.30 10.85
CA LEU A 56 -17.34 19.66 10.40
C LEU A 56 -17.12 19.83 8.89
N SER A 57 -18.17 19.70 8.07
CA SER A 57 -18.06 19.94 6.61
C SER A 57 -17.69 21.39 6.28
N ASN A 58 -18.26 22.35 7.01
CA ASN A 58 -17.93 23.77 6.87
C ASN A 58 -16.50 24.07 7.33
N GLU A 59 -16.08 23.46 8.43
CA GLU A 59 -14.73 23.57 8.98
C GLU A 59 -13.68 22.97 8.04
N LEU A 60 -13.94 21.79 7.48
CA LEU A 60 -13.10 21.16 6.46
C LEU A 60 -12.92 22.09 5.26
N SER A 61 -14.02 22.62 4.72
CA SER A 61 -13.99 23.53 3.56
C SER A 61 -13.16 24.80 3.82
N LYS A 62 -13.30 25.39 5.02
CA LYS A 62 -12.49 26.55 5.44
C LYS A 62 -11.01 26.18 5.57
N THR A 63 -10.72 25.06 6.22
CA THR A 63 -9.35 24.60 6.48
C THR A 63 -8.63 24.26 5.18
N ILE A 64 -9.30 23.59 4.22
CA ILE A 64 -8.76 23.35 2.87
C ILE A 64 -8.47 24.67 2.15
N THR A 65 -9.37 25.65 2.23
CA THR A 65 -9.17 26.97 1.59
C THR A 65 -7.97 27.70 2.18
N GLU A 66 -7.75 27.60 3.49
CA GLU A 66 -6.58 28.15 4.17
C GLU A 66 -5.31 27.42 3.76
N CYS A 67 -5.31 26.09 3.80
CA CYS A 67 -4.18 25.23 3.43
C CYS A 67 -3.67 25.52 2.02
N ARG A 68 -4.59 25.66 1.05
CA ARG A 68 -4.24 25.99 -0.34
C ARG A 68 -3.41 27.27 -0.47
N ARG A 69 -3.60 28.26 0.41
CA ARG A 69 -2.82 29.51 0.34
C ARG A 69 -1.35 29.28 0.65
N TYR A 70 -1.04 28.37 1.56
CA TYR A 70 0.32 27.99 1.93
C TYR A 70 0.92 27.02 0.91
N GLU A 71 0.15 26.04 0.44
CA GLU A 71 0.62 25.13 -0.62
C GLU A 71 0.97 25.85 -1.92
N LEU A 72 0.18 26.84 -2.35
CA LEU A 72 0.46 27.61 -3.56
C LEU A 72 1.82 28.31 -3.52
N GLN A 73 2.28 28.71 -2.33
CA GLN A 73 3.58 29.35 -2.13
C GLN A 73 4.73 28.33 -2.12
N ASN A 74 4.42 27.06 -1.79
CA ASN A 74 5.39 26.01 -1.52
C ASN A 74 5.28 24.83 -2.49
N ARG A 75 4.54 24.97 -3.61
CA ARG A 75 4.15 23.86 -4.49
C ARG A 75 5.33 22.99 -4.93
N GLN A 76 6.41 23.61 -5.42
CA GLN A 76 7.60 22.89 -5.88
C GLN A 76 8.30 22.12 -4.74
N ALA A 77 8.38 22.72 -3.55
CA ALA A 77 8.99 22.07 -2.39
C ALA A 77 8.16 20.87 -1.92
N LEU A 78 6.83 20.98 -1.96
CA LEU A 78 5.92 19.87 -1.62
C LEU A 78 5.95 18.74 -2.65
N GLU A 79 6.02 19.06 -3.94
CA GLU A 79 6.20 18.06 -5.00
C GLU A 79 7.55 17.33 -4.87
N GLN A 80 8.60 18.06 -4.52
CA GLN A 80 9.93 17.48 -4.26
C GLN A 80 9.91 16.58 -3.01
N LEU A 81 9.28 17.01 -1.91
CA LEU A 81 9.10 16.19 -0.73
C LEU A 81 8.32 14.91 -1.03
N CYS A 82 7.29 14.99 -1.89
CA CYS A 82 6.51 13.81 -2.30
C CYS A 82 7.41 12.80 -3.02
N MET A 83 8.31 13.26 -3.89
CA MET A 83 9.27 12.41 -4.60
C MET A 83 10.27 11.77 -3.63
N GLU A 84 10.79 12.54 -2.67
CA GLU A 84 11.75 12.06 -1.66
C GLU A 84 11.14 10.97 -0.79
N LEU A 85 9.96 11.21 -0.20
CA LEU A 85 9.25 10.22 0.63
C LEU A 85 8.90 8.96 -0.17
N THR A 86 8.50 9.12 -1.43
CA THR A 86 8.19 7.97 -2.29
C THR A 86 9.45 7.13 -2.56
N ASN A 87 10.58 7.77 -2.84
CA ASN A 87 11.84 7.06 -3.03
C ASN A 87 12.32 6.39 -1.75
N GLU A 88 12.10 7.00 -0.59
CA GLU A 88 12.42 6.40 0.72
C GLU A 88 11.56 5.15 1.00
N ILE A 89 10.25 5.23 0.77
CA ILE A 89 9.32 4.12 1.01
C ILE A 89 9.62 2.91 0.10
N PHE A 90 10.00 3.16 -1.16
CA PHE A 90 10.05 2.12 -2.19
C PHE A 90 11.45 1.76 -2.69
N GLY A 91 12.48 2.54 -2.35
CA GLY A 91 13.85 2.29 -2.81
C GLY A 91 13.97 2.27 -4.34
N ILE A 92 13.23 3.14 -5.04
CA ILE A 92 13.09 3.08 -6.51
C ILE A 92 14.45 3.33 -7.18
N PRO A 93 15.00 2.36 -7.94
CA PRO A 93 16.27 2.59 -8.61
C PRO A 93 16.14 3.63 -9.72
N ASN A 94 17.16 4.48 -9.85
CA ASN A 94 17.17 5.58 -10.81
C ASN A 94 16.89 5.10 -12.24
N GLY A 95 15.92 5.73 -12.91
CA GLY A 95 15.59 5.47 -14.30
C GLY A 95 14.73 4.23 -14.57
N THR A 96 14.32 3.48 -13.55
CA THR A 96 13.47 2.29 -13.72
C THR A 96 12.01 2.63 -13.98
N ILE A 97 11.49 3.67 -13.30
CA ILE A 97 10.10 4.10 -13.38
C ILE A 97 10.08 5.61 -13.62
N MET A 98 9.32 6.05 -14.62
CA MET A 98 9.06 7.47 -14.83
C MET A 98 7.86 7.91 -13.98
N ILE A 99 8.09 8.71 -12.94
CA ILE A 99 7.01 9.22 -12.08
C ILE A 99 6.80 10.71 -12.34
N ASP A 100 5.58 11.08 -12.70
CA ASP A 100 5.14 12.46 -12.96
C ASP A 100 4.06 12.80 -11.94
N MET A 101 4.45 13.46 -10.85
CA MET A 101 3.59 13.79 -9.72
C MET A 101 3.40 15.32 -9.64
N LYS A 102 2.14 15.78 -9.57
CA LYS A 102 1.83 17.22 -9.57
C LYS A 102 0.71 17.62 -8.64
N LEU A 103 0.90 18.77 -7.98
CA LEU A 103 -0.16 19.48 -7.29
C LEU A 103 -0.97 20.30 -8.29
N VAL A 104 -2.27 20.05 -8.33
CA VAL A 104 -3.20 20.68 -9.28
C VAL A 104 -4.33 21.39 -8.55
N ASP A 105 -4.85 22.46 -9.13
CA ASP A 105 -5.99 23.17 -8.50
C ASP A 105 -7.30 22.38 -8.63
N LYS A 106 -7.37 21.50 -9.64
CA LYS A 106 -8.51 20.64 -9.94
C LYS A 106 -8.05 19.41 -10.73
N VAL A 107 -8.55 18.25 -10.35
CA VAL A 107 -8.36 16.97 -11.05
C VAL A 107 -9.33 16.84 -12.23
N ASP A 108 -8.86 16.39 -13.39
CA ASP A 108 -9.72 16.02 -14.52
C ASP A 108 -10.11 14.54 -14.48
N ALA A 109 -11.33 14.27 -14.02
CA ALA A 109 -11.86 12.93 -13.86
C ALA A 109 -12.74 12.44 -15.02
N LYS A 110 -12.79 13.15 -16.16
CA LYS A 110 -13.73 12.84 -17.25
C LYS A 110 -13.55 11.45 -17.88
N GLN A 111 -12.35 10.90 -17.82
CA GLN A 111 -12.01 9.63 -18.48
C GLN A 111 -12.05 8.42 -17.53
N GLU A 112 -12.39 8.61 -16.25
CA GLU A 112 -12.39 7.51 -15.28
C GLU A 112 -13.61 6.60 -15.43
N ARG A 113 -13.37 5.29 -15.32
CA ARG A 113 -14.43 4.28 -15.29
C ARG A 113 -15.21 4.39 -13.98
N LEU A 114 -16.48 4.81 -14.04
CA LEU A 114 -17.30 4.99 -12.85
C LEU A 114 -17.82 3.67 -12.26
N VAL A 115 -18.24 2.75 -13.13
CA VAL A 115 -18.85 1.46 -12.78
C VAL A 115 -18.15 0.34 -13.54
N PRO A 116 -18.23 -0.92 -13.07
CA PRO A 116 -17.76 -2.07 -13.84
C PRO A 116 -18.27 -2.05 -15.28
N GLU A 117 -17.44 -2.40 -16.25
CA GLU A 117 -17.87 -2.45 -17.65
C GLU A 117 -18.93 -3.53 -17.85
N SER A 118 -20.09 -3.16 -18.39
CA SER A 118 -21.19 -4.09 -18.63
C SER A 118 -21.05 -4.89 -19.91
N THR A 119 -20.27 -4.41 -20.89
CA THR A 119 -20.29 -4.86 -22.29
C THR A 119 -18.98 -5.45 -22.80
N ILE A 120 -18.13 -5.99 -21.92
CA ILE A 120 -16.98 -6.75 -22.43
C ILE A 120 -17.50 -8.09 -22.93
N ASP A 121 -17.45 -8.24 -24.25
CA ASP A 121 -17.75 -9.47 -24.98
C ASP A 121 -16.61 -10.46 -24.74
N TYR A 122 -16.58 -11.02 -23.54
CA TYR A 122 -15.64 -12.06 -23.14
C TYR A 122 -16.34 -13.42 -23.22
N SER A 123 -15.81 -14.30 -24.04
CA SER A 123 -16.28 -15.68 -24.14
C SER A 123 -15.50 -16.57 -23.20
N PHE A 124 -16.18 -17.15 -22.20
CA PHE A 124 -15.55 -18.10 -21.29
C PHE A 124 -15.32 -19.45 -21.96
N ASP A 125 -14.17 -20.07 -21.65
CA ASP A 125 -13.85 -21.40 -22.16
C ASP A 125 -14.82 -22.46 -21.62
N ASN A 126 -15.16 -22.36 -20.33
CA ASN A 126 -16.08 -23.24 -19.61
C ASN A 126 -16.48 -22.62 -18.26
N ILE A 127 -17.30 -23.31 -17.47
CA ILE A 127 -17.75 -22.85 -16.16
C ILE A 127 -16.60 -22.73 -15.15
N GLU A 128 -15.58 -23.57 -15.24
CA GLU A 128 -14.41 -23.48 -14.37
C GLU A 128 -13.60 -22.20 -14.66
N ASP A 129 -13.41 -21.84 -15.93
CA ASP A 129 -12.81 -20.57 -16.32
C ASP A 129 -13.60 -19.37 -15.79
N MET A 130 -14.93 -19.39 -15.91
CA MET A 130 -15.81 -18.36 -15.35
C MET A 130 -15.68 -18.20 -13.84
N ASN A 131 -15.65 -19.33 -13.11
CA ASN A 131 -15.46 -19.33 -11.66
C ASN A 131 -14.07 -18.81 -11.28
N ASN A 132 -13.02 -19.22 -12.00
CA ASN A 132 -11.66 -18.76 -11.77
C ASN A 132 -11.53 -17.25 -11.97
N LEU A 133 -12.08 -16.70 -13.06
CA LEU A 133 -12.05 -15.25 -13.30
C LEU A 133 -12.87 -14.46 -12.28
N THR A 134 -13.97 -15.02 -11.80
CA THR A 134 -14.73 -14.42 -10.69
C THR A 134 -13.91 -14.37 -9.41
N ASN A 135 -13.15 -15.43 -9.09
CA ASN A 135 -12.24 -15.43 -7.95
C ASN A 135 -11.07 -14.45 -8.13
N GLU A 136 -10.55 -14.29 -9.34
CA GLU A 136 -9.56 -13.25 -9.65
C GLU A 136 -10.13 -11.83 -9.48
N ILE A 137 -11.40 -11.60 -9.83
CA ILE A 137 -12.08 -10.32 -9.56
C ILE A 137 -12.16 -10.06 -8.06
N TYR A 138 -12.56 -11.05 -7.24
CA TYR A 138 -12.56 -10.90 -5.79
C TYR A 138 -11.17 -10.59 -5.23
N LYS A 139 -10.14 -11.30 -5.70
CA LYS A 139 -8.74 -11.05 -5.33
C LYS A 139 -8.34 -9.61 -5.64
N ARG A 140 -8.53 -9.16 -6.88
CA ARG A 140 -8.20 -7.81 -7.33
C ARG A 140 -8.97 -6.73 -6.57
N ARG A 141 -10.26 -6.94 -6.28
CA ARG A 141 -11.06 -6.00 -5.48
C ARG A 141 -10.54 -5.81 -4.06
N LEU A 142 -10.08 -6.89 -3.41
CA LEU A 142 -9.47 -6.78 -2.10
C LEU A 142 -8.11 -6.10 -2.15
N LEU A 143 -7.28 -6.45 -3.14
CA LEU A 143 -5.98 -5.80 -3.35
C LEU A 143 -6.13 -4.29 -3.56
N ASN A 144 -7.10 -3.84 -4.36
CA ASN A 144 -7.38 -2.42 -4.54
C ASN A 144 -7.75 -1.72 -3.23
N ALA A 145 -8.56 -2.37 -2.37
CA ALA A 145 -8.87 -1.83 -1.05
C ALA A 145 -7.63 -1.77 -0.14
N LEU A 146 -6.77 -2.80 -0.17
CA LEU A 146 -5.53 -2.82 0.60
C LEU A 146 -4.53 -1.76 0.12
N ILE A 147 -4.43 -1.52 -1.19
CA ILE A 147 -3.60 -0.46 -1.76
C ILE A 147 -4.03 0.90 -1.24
N ILE A 148 -5.33 1.20 -1.30
CA ILE A 148 -5.86 2.45 -0.74
C ILE A 148 -5.56 2.50 0.75
N GLY A 149 -5.79 1.42 1.49
CA GLY A 149 -5.46 1.36 2.91
C GLY A 149 -4.01 1.64 3.26
N ALA A 150 -3.07 1.03 2.52
CA ALA A 150 -1.64 1.26 2.70
C ALA A 150 -1.25 2.69 2.33
N ALA A 151 -1.72 3.19 1.19
CA ALA A 151 -1.45 4.55 0.74
C ALA A 151 -1.98 5.58 1.74
N THR A 152 -3.22 5.44 2.21
CA THR A 152 -3.79 6.30 3.26
C THR A 152 -2.97 6.19 4.54
N TYR A 153 -2.55 4.98 4.96
CA TYR A 153 -1.77 4.80 6.19
C TYR A 153 -0.46 5.60 6.18
N TYR A 154 0.30 5.56 5.09
CA TYR A 154 1.58 6.27 4.99
C TYR A 154 1.42 7.75 4.65
N ALA A 155 0.43 8.11 3.83
CA ALA A 155 0.20 9.49 3.42
C ALA A 155 -0.57 10.34 4.42
N GLU A 156 -1.32 9.73 5.35
CA GLU A 156 -2.02 10.47 6.41
C GLU A 156 -1.27 10.48 7.74
N ASN A 157 -0.29 9.60 7.94
CA ASN A 157 0.54 9.60 9.13
C ASN A 157 1.66 10.65 9.03
N ILE A 158 1.28 11.91 9.24
CA ILE A 158 2.16 13.09 9.12
C ILE A 158 3.41 12.99 9.98
N SER A 159 3.40 12.20 11.07
CA SER A 159 4.57 11.98 11.91
C SER A 159 5.79 11.47 11.14
N PHE A 160 5.60 10.77 10.02
CA PHE A 160 6.67 10.28 9.15
C PHE A 160 7.47 11.39 8.47
N TYR A 161 6.87 12.56 8.24
CA TYR A 161 7.48 13.65 7.45
C TYR A 161 7.22 15.03 8.06
N THR A 162 6.93 15.09 9.36
CA THR A 162 6.59 16.33 10.07
C THR A 162 7.77 17.30 10.08
N ASN A 163 9.00 16.80 10.17
CA ASN A 163 10.18 17.63 10.25
C ASN A 163 10.40 18.35 8.92
N GLU A 164 10.45 17.61 7.83
CA GLU A 164 10.59 18.07 6.45
C GLU A 164 9.48 19.08 6.13
N LEU A 165 8.24 18.77 6.50
CA LEU A 165 7.11 19.65 6.26
C LEU A 165 7.21 20.96 7.06
N ASN A 166 7.68 20.92 8.32
CA ASN A 166 7.91 22.14 9.12
C ASN A 166 9.00 23.04 8.54
N HIS A 167 10.00 22.47 7.87
CA HIS A 167 11.04 23.26 7.18
C HIS A 167 10.48 23.96 5.94
N ILE A 168 9.51 23.35 5.25
CA ILE A 168 8.82 23.96 4.11
C ILE A 168 7.90 25.08 4.61
N ASP A 169 6.97 24.75 5.50
CA ASP A 169 6.08 25.73 6.11
C ASP A 169 5.52 25.17 7.44
N PRO A 170 5.80 25.83 8.59
CA PRO A 170 5.43 25.33 9.91
C PRO A 170 3.91 25.32 10.18
N ILE A 171 3.10 25.91 9.30
CA ILE A 171 1.64 25.93 9.43
C ILE A 171 1.00 24.70 8.77
N LEU A 172 1.63 24.16 7.72
CA LEU A 172 1.07 23.05 6.93
C LEU A 172 0.78 21.78 7.74
N PRO A 173 1.66 21.29 8.64
CA PRO A 173 1.40 20.04 9.38
C PRO A 173 0.07 20.09 10.13
N LYS A 174 -0.17 21.17 10.88
CA LYS A 174 -1.41 21.36 11.65
C LYS A 174 -2.65 21.46 10.76
N LEU A 175 -2.54 22.09 9.59
CA LEU A 175 -3.65 22.17 8.64
C LEU A 175 -3.97 20.80 8.05
N TYR A 176 -2.96 20.01 7.68
CA TYR A 176 -3.16 18.65 7.19
C TYR A 176 -3.76 17.74 8.26
N GLU A 177 -3.21 17.71 9.48
CA GLU A 177 -3.74 16.91 10.60
C GLU A 177 -5.25 17.16 10.78
N LYS A 178 -5.64 18.44 10.78
CA LYS A 178 -7.03 18.83 10.93
C LYS A 178 -7.90 18.42 9.74
N ILE A 179 -7.41 18.61 8.51
CA ILE A 179 -8.13 18.22 7.29
C ILE A 179 -8.37 16.70 7.28
N LEU A 180 -7.32 15.92 7.52
CA LEU A 180 -7.36 14.47 7.47
C LEU A 180 -8.24 13.89 8.60
N ALA A 181 -8.11 14.41 9.82
CA ALA A 181 -8.96 14.00 10.94
C ALA A 181 -10.45 14.23 10.61
N ILE A 182 -10.83 15.41 10.11
CA ILE A 182 -12.23 15.68 9.75
C ILE A 182 -12.69 14.80 8.58
N ASN A 183 -11.85 14.65 7.54
CA ASN A 183 -12.18 13.85 6.36
C ASN A 183 -12.40 12.37 6.70
N SER A 184 -11.54 11.79 7.55
CA SER A 184 -11.63 10.39 7.99
C SER A 184 -12.95 10.09 8.71
N LEU A 185 -13.55 11.07 9.40
CA LEU A 185 -14.89 10.94 9.97
C LEU A 185 -15.97 11.13 8.90
N LEU A 186 -15.88 12.21 8.13
CA LEU A 186 -16.92 12.61 7.17
C LEU A 186 -17.14 11.57 6.07
N ILE A 187 -16.13 10.77 5.72
CA ILE A 187 -16.28 9.71 4.72
C ILE A 187 -17.37 8.70 5.07
N PHE A 188 -17.64 8.45 6.35
CA PHE A 188 -18.72 7.58 6.81
C PHE A 188 -20.11 8.22 6.73
N HIS A 189 -20.17 9.54 6.54
CA HIS A 189 -21.39 10.33 6.40
C HIS A 189 -21.65 10.79 4.96
N THR A 190 -20.62 10.76 4.11
CA THR A 190 -20.72 11.07 2.69
C THR A 190 -21.61 10.05 1.96
N LYS A 191 -22.67 10.55 1.31
CA LYS A 191 -23.51 9.72 0.43
C LYS A 191 -22.70 9.32 -0.80
N GLN A 192 -22.86 8.08 -1.26
CA GLN A 192 -22.32 7.71 -2.56
C GLN A 192 -22.90 8.60 -3.64
N TYR A 193 -22.04 9.14 -4.51
CA TYR A 193 -22.46 9.97 -5.63
C TYR A 193 -23.37 9.16 -6.55
N LYS A 194 -24.58 9.69 -6.79
CA LYS A 194 -25.40 9.27 -7.94
C LYS A 194 -25.10 10.26 -9.05
N ASN A 195 -24.32 9.84 -10.04
CA ASN A 195 -24.02 10.49 -11.33
C ASN A 195 -24.00 12.03 -11.35
N GLY A 196 -22.80 12.64 -11.50
CA GLY A 196 -22.65 13.88 -12.28
C GLY A 196 -22.06 15.12 -11.61
N SER A 197 -21.84 15.15 -10.30
CA SER A 197 -21.04 16.21 -9.66
C SER A 197 -20.12 15.60 -8.62
N ARG A 198 -18.95 15.17 -9.10
CA ARG A 198 -17.88 14.63 -8.27
C ARG A 198 -16.71 15.61 -8.31
N THR A 199 -16.14 15.87 -7.14
CA THR A 199 -14.91 16.63 -6.99
C THR A 199 -13.89 15.64 -6.47
N ASP A 200 -13.06 15.11 -7.36
CA ASP A 200 -12.00 14.18 -6.96
C ASP A 200 -10.84 14.97 -6.35
N GLY A 201 -10.32 14.45 -5.24
CA GLY A 201 -9.15 15.01 -4.55
C GLY A 201 -7.84 14.62 -5.22
N GLY A 202 -7.82 13.46 -5.90
CA GLY A 202 -6.64 12.93 -6.55
C GLY A 202 -6.97 11.96 -7.66
N LYS A 203 -5.96 11.68 -8.49
CA LYS A 203 -6.01 10.71 -9.58
C LYS A 203 -4.62 10.12 -9.79
N VAL A 204 -4.56 8.83 -10.09
CA VAL A 204 -3.36 8.15 -10.56
C VAL A 204 -3.65 7.36 -11.83
N ASP A 205 -2.71 7.38 -12.78
CA ASP A 205 -2.69 6.52 -13.95
C ASP A 205 -1.35 5.76 -14.03
N VAL A 206 -1.41 4.44 -14.12
CA VAL A 206 -0.24 3.56 -14.27
C VAL A 206 -0.17 3.02 -15.71
N TYR A 207 0.94 3.30 -16.38
CA TYR A 207 1.23 2.84 -17.74
C TYR A 207 2.35 1.80 -17.66
N LEU A 208 2.01 0.53 -17.92
CA LEU A 208 2.99 -0.56 -17.96
C LEU A 208 3.94 -0.40 -19.15
N SER A 209 5.18 -0.88 -18.98
CA SER A 209 6.19 -0.81 -20.02
C SER A 209 5.81 -1.63 -21.24
N ASN A 210 6.24 -1.16 -22.41
CA ASN A 210 6.28 -1.93 -23.65
C ASN A 210 7.67 -1.73 -24.29
N PRO A 211 8.02 -2.44 -25.38
CA PRO A 211 9.36 -2.35 -25.98
C PRO A 211 9.80 -0.92 -26.38
N GLU A 212 8.86 0.02 -26.52
CA GLU A 212 9.11 1.40 -26.95
C GLU A 212 9.03 2.43 -25.81
N THR A 213 8.43 2.09 -24.66
CA THR A 213 8.21 3.03 -23.56
C THR A 213 8.43 2.39 -22.18
N PRO A 214 9.21 3.03 -21.28
CA PRO A 214 9.38 2.55 -19.90
C PRO A 214 8.08 2.67 -19.10
N VAL A 215 8.03 2.02 -17.93
CA VAL A 215 6.92 2.16 -16.99
C VAL A 215 6.76 3.63 -16.62
N ARG A 216 5.51 4.12 -16.63
CA ARG A 216 5.19 5.49 -16.22
C ARG A 216 4.04 5.54 -15.24
N ILE A 217 4.18 6.34 -14.19
CA ILE A 217 3.12 6.67 -13.23
C ILE A 217 2.84 8.16 -13.35
N LYS A 218 1.57 8.54 -13.47
CA LYS A 218 1.13 9.94 -13.39
C LYS A 218 0.21 10.11 -12.21
N ALA A 219 0.58 10.94 -11.25
CA ALA A 219 -0.20 11.23 -10.06
C ALA A 219 -0.55 12.72 -9.97
N GLU A 220 -1.81 13.03 -9.67
CA GLU A 220 -2.30 14.38 -9.45
C GLU A 220 -3.02 14.43 -8.11
N GLY A 221 -2.78 15.49 -7.33
CA GLY A 221 -3.45 15.73 -6.05
C GLY A 221 -3.81 17.20 -5.87
N ILE A 222 -4.95 17.48 -5.26
CA ILE A 222 -5.36 18.86 -4.92
C ILE A 222 -4.66 19.43 -3.69
N MET A 223 -3.94 18.58 -2.96
CA MET A 223 -3.14 18.90 -1.79
C MET A 223 -2.07 17.82 -1.57
N PHE A 224 -0.99 18.16 -0.85
CA PHE A 224 0.18 17.32 -0.71
C PHE A 224 -0.09 15.91 -0.16
N PRO A 225 -0.83 15.71 0.96
CA PRO A 225 -1.14 14.37 1.45
C PRO A 225 -1.85 13.50 0.40
N ILE A 226 -2.74 14.10 -0.39
CA ILE A 226 -3.46 13.38 -1.46
C ILE A 226 -2.54 13.06 -2.63
N LEU A 227 -1.60 13.95 -2.98
CA LEU A 227 -0.59 13.65 -4.00
C LEU A 227 0.30 12.49 -3.58
N LEU A 228 0.71 12.47 -2.30
CA LEU A 228 1.50 11.39 -1.71
C LEU A 228 0.71 10.07 -1.74
N GLU A 229 -0.56 10.09 -1.32
CA GLU A 229 -1.45 8.92 -1.39
C GLU A 229 -1.56 8.38 -2.83
N GLU A 230 -1.87 9.22 -3.82
CA GLU A 230 -2.01 8.80 -5.22
C GLU A 230 -0.68 8.28 -5.81
N THR A 231 0.46 8.85 -5.40
CA THR A 231 1.77 8.38 -5.84
C THR A 231 2.09 7.00 -5.28
N ILE A 232 1.84 6.78 -3.97
CA ILE A 232 1.99 5.47 -3.33
C ILE A 232 1.05 4.45 -3.97
N LYS A 233 -0.22 4.82 -4.22
CA LYS A 233 -1.19 3.95 -4.93
C LYS A 233 -0.63 3.48 -6.27
N GLY A 234 -0.10 4.37 -7.09
CA GLY A 234 0.44 4.03 -8.41
C GLY A 234 1.57 2.99 -8.35
N LEU A 235 2.45 3.08 -7.35
CA LEU A 235 3.56 2.14 -7.18
C LEU A 235 3.08 0.78 -6.65
N LEU A 236 2.09 0.77 -5.77
CA LEU A 236 1.49 -0.48 -5.32
C LEU A 236 0.63 -1.13 -6.41
N GLU A 237 -0.05 -0.34 -7.24
CA GLU A 237 -0.77 -0.83 -8.42
C GLU A 237 0.16 -1.53 -9.41
N LEU A 238 1.34 -0.95 -9.64
CA LEU A 238 2.41 -1.60 -10.39
C LEU A 238 2.83 -2.92 -9.72
N SER A 239 3.02 -2.92 -8.39
CA SER A 239 3.44 -4.11 -7.64
C SER A 239 2.43 -5.26 -7.77
N ILE A 240 1.13 -4.98 -7.63
CA ILE A 240 0.09 -6.01 -7.75
C ILE A 240 -0.24 -6.40 -9.19
N SER A 241 0.26 -5.67 -10.20
CA SER A 241 0.08 -6.02 -11.61
C SER A 241 0.73 -7.37 -11.95
N HIS A 242 1.76 -7.77 -11.19
CA HIS A 242 2.40 -9.08 -11.27
C HIS A 242 1.46 -10.25 -10.89
N GLY A 243 0.34 -9.96 -10.23
CA GLY A 243 -0.67 -10.94 -9.85
C GLY A 243 -1.82 -11.09 -10.84
N LEU A 244 -1.79 -10.38 -11.97
CA LEU A 244 -2.80 -10.48 -13.03
C LEU A 244 -2.69 -11.81 -13.80
N PRO A 245 -3.79 -12.30 -14.40
CA PRO A 245 -3.74 -13.42 -15.33
C PRO A 245 -2.74 -13.20 -16.47
N GLU A 246 -2.02 -14.25 -16.86
CA GLU A 246 -1.03 -14.17 -17.95
C GLU A 246 -1.66 -13.82 -19.30
N SER A 247 -2.90 -14.29 -19.54
CA SER A 247 -3.64 -13.91 -20.74
C SER A 247 -4.09 -12.46 -20.64
N ARG A 248 -3.69 -11.65 -21.63
CA ARG A 248 -4.09 -10.25 -21.77
C ARG A 248 -5.60 -10.07 -21.71
N GLU A 249 -6.36 -10.89 -22.43
CA GLU A 249 -7.83 -10.81 -22.46
C GLU A 249 -8.44 -11.09 -21.07
N LYS A 250 -7.89 -12.07 -20.34
CA LYS A 250 -8.31 -12.39 -18.97
C LYS A 250 -7.95 -11.28 -17.99
N ALA A 251 -6.77 -10.69 -18.12
CA ALA A 251 -6.33 -9.56 -17.30
C ALA A 251 -7.20 -8.31 -17.56
N GLU A 252 -7.50 -8.00 -18.82
CA GLU A 252 -8.41 -6.91 -19.20
C GLU A 252 -9.82 -7.17 -18.65
N TYR A 253 -10.33 -8.41 -18.75
CA TYR A 253 -11.60 -8.80 -18.16
C TYR A 253 -11.63 -8.58 -16.65
N VAL A 254 -10.64 -9.08 -15.89
CA VAL A 254 -10.58 -8.89 -14.42
C VAL A 254 -10.55 -7.40 -14.08
N THR A 255 -9.60 -6.65 -14.66
CA THR A 255 -9.39 -5.21 -14.41
C THR A 255 -10.64 -4.40 -14.71
N SER A 256 -11.35 -4.70 -15.79
CA SER A 256 -12.58 -3.99 -16.17
C SER A 256 -13.74 -4.14 -15.20
N LYS A 257 -13.76 -5.25 -14.46
CA LYS A 257 -14.79 -5.59 -13.48
C LYS A 257 -14.41 -5.13 -12.08
N SER A 258 -13.12 -5.03 -11.78
CA SER A 258 -12.60 -4.66 -10.47
C SER A 258 -12.27 -3.17 -10.33
N ASP A 259 -11.74 -2.54 -11.37
CA ASP A 259 -11.12 -1.21 -11.27
C ASP A 259 -12.11 -0.16 -11.77
N PHE A 260 -12.86 0.43 -10.83
CA PHE A 260 -13.86 1.46 -11.10
C PHE A 260 -13.97 2.42 -9.91
N LYS A 261 -14.15 3.71 -10.22
CA LYS A 261 -14.00 4.81 -9.26
C LYS A 261 -15.08 4.83 -8.17
N LEU A 262 -16.29 4.32 -8.43
CA LEU A 262 -17.33 4.26 -7.39
C LEU A 262 -17.03 3.24 -6.27
N ALA A 263 -16.10 2.29 -6.48
CA ALA A 263 -15.63 1.42 -5.42
C ALA A 263 -14.74 2.15 -4.42
N GLU A 264 -13.99 3.16 -4.84
CA GLU A 264 -12.94 3.80 -4.01
C GLU A 264 -13.49 4.39 -2.71
N ILE A 265 -14.73 4.90 -2.68
CA ILE A 265 -15.33 5.41 -1.43
C ILE A 265 -15.47 4.30 -0.39
N TRP A 266 -15.81 3.08 -0.82
CA TRP A 266 -15.83 1.94 0.09
C TRP A 266 -14.44 1.44 0.42
N ASP A 267 -13.52 1.51 -0.54
CA ASP A 267 -12.13 1.12 -0.32
C ASP A 267 -11.44 2.05 0.67
N GLN A 268 -11.74 3.34 0.70
CA GLN A 268 -11.24 4.25 1.73
C GLN A 268 -11.82 3.91 3.11
N ARG A 269 -13.10 3.48 3.19
CA ARG A 269 -13.74 3.09 4.47
C ARG A 269 -13.24 1.75 5.01
N LEU A 270 -12.84 0.83 4.13
CA LEU A 270 -12.51 -0.56 4.47
C LEU A 270 -11.01 -0.83 4.40
N GLY A 271 -10.31 -0.17 3.50
CA GLY A 271 -8.90 -0.36 3.17
C GLY A 271 -8.00 -0.08 4.35
N LEU A 272 -8.06 1.13 4.92
CA LEU A 272 -7.23 1.50 6.06
C LEU A 272 -7.39 0.55 7.25
N PRO A 273 -8.61 0.22 7.72
CA PRO A 273 -8.73 -0.72 8.84
C PRO A 273 -8.35 -2.17 8.46
N LEU A 274 -8.48 -2.60 7.21
CA LEU A 274 -7.94 -3.89 6.76
C LEU A 274 -6.41 -3.88 6.72
N TRP A 275 -5.79 -2.80 6.25
CA TRP A 275 -4.35 -2.62 6.25
C TRP A 275 -3.77 -2.61 7.66
N ASN A 276 -4.44 -1.96 8.62
CA ASN A 276 -4.06 -2.01 10.03
C ASN A 276 -4.01 -3.44 10.61
N ARG A 277 -4.81 -4.39 10.08
CA ARG A 277 -4.70 -5.80 10.47
C ARG A 277 -3.40 -6.44 9.95
N ILE A 278 -2.94 -6.04 8.76
CA ILE A 278 -1.65 -6.47 8.20
C ILE A 278 -0.49 -5.85 8.99
N VAL A 279 -0.55 -4.55 9.30
CA VAL A 279 0.45 -3.90 10.15
C VAL A 279 0.54 -4.60 11.51
N ASN A 280 -0.60 -4.81 12.18
CA ASN A 280 -0.62 -5.46 13.49
C ASN A 280 -0.04 -6.88 13.47
N ILE A 281 -0.34 -7.68 12.44
CA ILE A 281 0.20 -9.04 12.36
C ILE A 281 1.71 -9.05 12.12
N MET A 282 2.21 -8.08 11.34
CA MET A 282 3.65 -7.88 11.08
C MET A 282 4.38 -7.44 12.35
N GLU A 283 3.83 -6.47 13.09
CA GLU A 283 4.37 -6.03 14.38
C GLU A 283 4.46 -7.21 15.37
N ASN A 284 3.42 -8.06 15.43
CA ASN A 284 3.39 -9.23 16.31
C ASN A 284 4.48 -10.27 16.00
N ILE A 285 5.00 -10.29 14.77
CA ILE A 285 6.12 -11.15 14.37
C ILE A 285 7.47 -10.41 14.36
N GLY A 286 7.50 -9.16 14.84
CA GLY A 286 8.70 -8.34 14.93
C GLY A 286 9.17 -7.77 13.59
N GLU A 287 8.26 -7.54 12.65
CA GLU A 287 8.55 -6.98 11.32
C GLU A 287 7.78 -5.67 11.11
N ASP A 288 8.36 -4.76 10.32
CA ASP A 288 7.69 -3.58 9.77
C ASP A 288 7.46 -3.78 8.26
N PRO A 289 6.23 -3.57 7.73
CA PRO A 289 6.00 -3.60 6.28
C PRO A 289 6.94 -2.71 5.45
N LEU A 290 7.40 -1.57 5.97
CA LEU A 290 8.38 -0.71 5.28
C LEU A 290 9.75 -1.36 5.19
N GLU A 291 10.25 -1.96 6.28
CA GLU A 291 11.55 -2.63 6.32
C GLU A 291 11.58 -3.88 5.43
N VAL A 292 10.49 -4.66 5.45
CA VAL A 292 10.30 -5.79 4.52
C VAL A 292 10.29 -5.29 3.08
N GLY A 293 9.66 -4.15 2.83
CA GLY A 293 9.53 -3.53 1.52
C GLY A 293 8.10 -3.69 1.00
N LEU A 294 7.37 -2.58 1.00
CA LEU A 294 5.92 -2.55 0.75
C LEU A 294 5.56 -3.12 -0.64
N ASN A 295 6.32 -2.75 -1.67
CA ASN A 295 6.17 -3.27 -3.04
C ASN A 295 6.37 -4.79 -3.10
N PHE A 296 7.38 -5.33 -2.41
CA PHE A 296 7.66 -6.77 -2.41
C PHE A 296 6.55 -7.55 -1.69
N LEU A 297 6.06 -7.02 -0.57
CA LEU A 297 4.94 -7.61 0.15
C LEU A 297 3.67 -7.68 -0.72
N PHE A 298 3.29 -6.57 -1.36
CA PHE A 298 2.14 -6.54 -2.26
C PHE A 298 2.33 -7.43 -3.49
N MET A 299 3.54 -7.48 -4.04
CA MET A 299 3.88 -8.37 -5.15
C MET A 299 3.68 -9.85 -4.75
N GLU A 300 4.23 -10.29 -3.62
CA GLU A 300 4.11 -11.68 -3.16
C GLU A 300 2.67 -12.07 -2.83
N ILE A 301 1.93 -11.20 -2.16
CA ILE A 301 0.50 -11.42 -1.89
C ILE A 301 -0.30 -11.51 -3.20
N SER A 302 -0.02 -10.64 -4.19
CA SER A 302 -0.77 -10.60 -5.45
C SER A 302 -0.58 -11.84 -6.32
N LYS A 303 0.61 -12.45 -6.29
CA LYS A 303 0.96 -13.66 -7.04
C LYS A 303 0.25 -14.92 -6.53
N LEU A 304 -0.34 -14.87 -5.34
CA LEU A 304 -1.09 -16.01 -4.80
C LEU A 304 -2.29 -16.34 -5.70
N LYS A 305 -2.51 -17.63 -5.94
CA LYS A 305 -3.73 -18.12 -6.59
C LYS A 305 -4.94 -17.78 -5.71
N PRO A 306 -6.12 -17.49 -6.28
CA PRO A 306 -7.25 -16.96 -5.50
C PRO A 306 -7.64 -17.80 -4.28
N SER A 307 -7.67 -19.13 -4.38
CA SER A 307 -8.02 -20.00 -3.25
C SER A 307 -7.02 -19.89 -2.10
N HIS A 308 -5.72 -19.82 -2.41
CA HIS A 308 -4.67 -19.66 -1.42
C HIS A 308 -4.65 -18.24 -0.86
N PHE A 309 -4.81 -17.23 -1.72
CA PHE A 309 -4.97 -15.83 -1.32
C PHE A 309 -6.09 -15.68 -0.30
N ASN A 310 -7.28 -16.22 -0.58
CA ASN A 310 -8.42 -16.13 0.33
C ASN A 310 -8.11 -16.73 1.70
N ALA A 311 -7.52 -17.93 1.73
CA ALA A 311 -7.14 -18.59 2.97
C ALA A 311 -6.09 -17.77 3.76
N VAL A 312 -5.06 -17.27 3.07
CA VAL A 312 -4.03 -16.42 3.69
C VAL A 312 -4.65 -15.16 4.30
N MET A 313 -5.47 -14.45 3.54
CA MET A 313 -6.08 -13.20 3.99
C MET A 313 -7.06 -13.40 5.14
N GLN A 314 -7.81 -14.52 5.17
CA GLN A 314 -8.65 -14.87 6.31
C GLN A 314 -7.84 -15.03 7.61
N GLU A 315 -6.73 -15.78 7.54
CA GLU A 315 -5.85 -16.01 8.70
C GLU A 315 -5.16 -14.72 9.16
N VAL A 316 -4.73 -13.87 8.21
CA VAL A 316 -4.11 -12.57 8.46
C VAL A 316 -5.10 -11.61 9.13
N PHE A 317 -6.29 -11.43 8.55
CA PHE A 317 -7.28 -10.50 9.08
C PHE A 317 -7.86 -10.96 10.43
N ALA A 318 -7.97 -12.27 10.65
CA ALA A 318 -8.37 -12.84 11.93
C ALA A 318 -7.24 -12.87 12.97
N ASN A 319 -6.02 -12.45 12.60
CA ASN A 319 -4.82 -12.40 13.45
C ASN A 319 -4.54 -13.76 14.16
N THR A 320 -4.60 -14.85 13.39
CA THR A 320 -4.39 -16.20 13.95
C THR A 320 -2.91 -16.55 14.03
N LYS A 321 -2.58 -17.60 14.79
CA LYS A 321 -1.22 -18.17 14.82
C LYS A 321 -0.75 -18.67 13.44
N ALA A 322 -1.68 -19.14 12.61
CA ALA A 322 -1.38 -19.52 11.25
C ALA A 322 -1.06 -18.29 10.40
N GLY A 323 -1.82 -17.20 10.57
CA GLY A 323 -1.52 -15.89 9.98
C GLY A 323 -0.12 -15.40 10.34
N HIS A 324 0.27 -15.41 11.62
CA HIS A 324 1.63 -15.07 12.06
C HIS A 324 2.69 -15.90 11.33
N SER A 325 2.49 -17.21 11.27
CA SER A 325 3.44 -18.13 10.63
C SER A 325 3.55 -17.91 9.12
N ILE A 326 2.44 -17.57 8.45
CA ILE A 326 2.40 -17.28 7.02
C ILE A 326 3.15 -15.98 6.73
N MET A 327 2.83 -14.91 7.46
CA MET A 327 3.47 -13.61 7.25
C MET A 327 4.95 -13.65 7.56
N LYS A 328 5.37 -14.35 8.62
CA LYS A 328 6.80 -14.51 8.93
C LYS A 328 7.56 -15.20 7.81
N LYS A 329 7.02 -16.31 7.26
CA LYS A 329 7.63 -16.98 6.11
C LYS A 329 7.69 -16.10 4.86
N MET A 330 6.67 -15.26 4.66
CA MET A 330 6.64 -14.33 3.54
C MET A 330 7.71 -13.24 3.71
N SER A 331 7.83 -12.64 4.90
CA SER A 331 8.88 -11.66 5.21
C SER A 331 10.29 -12.27 5.08
N ASP A 332 10.52 -13.45 5.65
CA ASP A 332 11.82 -14.15 5.56
C ASP A 332 12.20 -14.43 4.10
N LYS A 333 11.23 -14.83 3.27
CA LYS A 333 11.44 -15.03 1.84
C LYS A 333 11.84 -13.72 1.15
N ILE A 334 11.12 -12.64 1.42
CA ILE A 334 11.40 -11.33 0.81
C ILE A 334 12.80 -10.84 1.19
N HIS A 335 13.16 -10.92 2.47
CA HIS A 335 14.50 -10.55 2.95
C HIS A 335 15.59 -11.36 2.25
N TYR A 336 15.42 -12.68 2.15
CA TYR A 336 16.37 -13.55 1.44
C TYR A 336 16.51 -13.20 -0.04
N GLU A 337 15.41 -12.88 -0.73
CA GLU A 337 15.45 -12.46 -2.14
C GLU A 337 16.16 -11.13 -2.32
N LYS A 338 15.92 -10.15 -1.44
CA LYS A 338 16.63 -8.86 -1.44
C LYS A 338 18.13 -9.03 -1.20
N GLU A 339 18.52 -9.79 -0.17
CA GLU A 339 19.94 -10.06 0.14
C GLU A 339 20.66 -10.76 -1.02
N ARG A 340 19.98 -11.70 -1.69
CA ARG A 340 20.54 -12.38 -2.87
C ARG A 340 20.73 -11.42 -4.04
N ASP A 341 19.72 -10.60 -4.34
CA ASP A 341 19.78 -9.66 -5.46
C ASP A 341 20.88 -8.60 -5.23
N GLU A 342 21.05 -8.13 -3.98
CA GLU A 342 22.18 -7.26 -3.58
C GLU A 342 23.54 -7.94 -3.74
N PHE A 343 23.66 -9.23 -3.37
CA PHE A 343 24.88 -10.00 -3.56
C PHE A 343 25.22 -10.19 -5.05
N ASP A 344 24.22 -10.53 -5.87
CA ASP A 344 24.40 -10.72 -7.30
C ASP A 344 24.83 -9.41 -7.98
N ASP A 345 24.23 -8.27 -7.62
CA ASP A 345 24.62 -6.95 -8.10
C ASP A 345 26.06 -6.59 -7.69
N TYR A 346 26.47 -6.92 -6.46
CA TYR A 346 27.85 -6.72 -6.00
C TYR A 346 28.85 -7.56 -6.81
N MET A 347 28.54 -8.83 -7.07
CA MET A 347 29.40 -9.73 -7.86
C MET A 347 29.53 -9.24 -9.31
N LEU A 348 28.43 -8.78 -9.93
CA LEU A 348 28.43 -8.22 -11.28
C LEU A 348 29.23 -6.91 -11.38
N GLN A 349 29.27 -6.09 -10.32
CA GLN A 349 30.11 -4.90 -10.27
C GLN A 349 31.60 -5.26 -10.15
N GLN A 350 31.96 -6.30 -9.38
CA GLN A 350 33.35 -6.75 -9.27
C GLN A 350 33.90 -7.38 -10.56
N ASP A 351 33.07 -8.12 -11.31
CA ASP A 351 33.50 -8.71 -12.59
C ASP A 351 33.80 -7.65 -13.67
N ASN A 352 33.27 -6.42 -13.52
CA ASN A 352 33.52 -5.31 -14.45
C ASN A 352 34.72 -4.44 -14.05
N ASP A 353 35.13 -4.42 -12.78
CA ASP A 353 36.27 -3.64 -12.28
C ASP A 353 37.44 -4.55 -11.86
N ASN A 354 38.23 -4.94 -12.87
CA ASN A 354 39.52 -5.63 -12.77
C ASN A 354 39.48 -7.08 -12.24
N GLN A 355 39.87 -8.02 -13.13
CA GLN A 355 40.57 -9.23 -12.72
C GLN A 355 41.77 -8.84 -11.87
N TYR A 356 41.63 -8.86 -10.55
CA TYR A 356 42.78 -8.98 -9.69
C TYR A 356 43.34 -10.38 -9.96
N PRO A 357 44.58 -10.53 -10.48
CA PRO A 357 45.21 -11.82 -10.38
C PRO A 357 45.23 -12.16 -8.90
N LEU A 358 44.65 -13.31 -8.53
CA LEU A 358 45.04 -13.99 -7.31
C LEU A 358 46.55 -14.17 -7.45
N ASN A 359 47.30 -13.24 -6.87
CA ASN A 359 48.71 -13.43 -6.65
C ASN A 359 48.75 -14.42 -5.50
N ASP A 360 48.61 -15.71 -5.84
CA ASP A 360 49.17 -16.80 -5.06
C ASP A 360 50.69 -16.55 -5.08
N GLY A 361 51.11 -15.56 -4.29
CA GLY A 361 52.48 -15.41 -3.89
C GLY A 361 52.82 -16.72 -3.22
N ASP A 362 53.59 -17.51 -3.94
CA ASP A 362 54.08 -18.85 -3.63
C ASP A 362 54.44 -18.96 -2.14
N PHE A 363 53.46 -19.28 -1.29
CA PHE A 363 53.71 -19.63 0.10
C PHE A 363 54.39 -21.00 0.04
N SER A 364 55.70 -21.01 0.23
CA SER A 364 56.42 -22.26 0.36
C SER A 364 55.82 -23.06 1.52
N SER A 365 55.76 -24.39 1.38
CA SER A 365 55.20 -25.31 2.38
C SER A 365 55.79 -25.09 3.79
N ASP A 366 56.99 -24.52 3.84
CA ASP A 366 57.77 -24.25 5.04
C ASP A 366 57.27 -23.01 5.82
N GLU A 367 56.50 -22.09 5.20
CA GLU A 367 55.91 -20.93 5.89
C GLU A 367 54.56 -21.23 6.56
N LEU A 368 53.89 -22.31 6.16
CA LEU A 368 52.63 -22.79 6.78
C LEU A 368 52.87 -23.70 7.99
N ILE A 369 54.12 -24.05 8.27
CA ILE A 369 54.52 -24.91 9.39
C ILE A 369 55.49 -24.12 10.27
N ASN A 370 54.98 -23.12 10.97
CA ASN A 370 55.61 -22.65 12.21
C ASN A 370 54.54 -22.43 13.28
N ASP A 371 54.49 -23.44 14.13
CA ASP A 371 53.93 -23.52 15.48
C ASP A 371 53.64 -22.18 16.17
N ASP A 372 52.35 -21.93 16.44
CA ASP A 372 51.95 -21.38 17.74
C ASP A 372 50.51 -21.77 18.14
N LEU A 373 50.08 -22.99 17.80
CA LEU A 373 48.79 -23.56 18.23
C LEU A 373 48.91 -24.48 19.45
N CYS A 374 49.98 -24.36 20.24
CA CYS A 374 50.19 -25.13 21.47
C CYS A 374 50.81 -24.28 22.58
N ALA A 375 50.10 -23.22 23.00
CA ALA A 375 50.30 -22.61 24.30
C ALA A 375 49.02 -22.70 25.14
N THR A 376 49.00 -23.75 25.95
CA THR A 376 48.21 -23.98 27.15
C THR A 376 47.71 -22.70 27.85
N ASN A 377 46.41 -22.41 27.77
CA ASN A 377 45.73 -21.64 28.81
C ASN A 377 45.33 -22.61 29.93
N ILE A 378 46.21 -22.68 30.93
CA ILE A 378 45.88 -23.16 32.26
C ILE A 378 44.81 -22.22 32.80
N LEU A 379 43.64 -22.78 33.10
CA LEU A 379 42.59 -22.16 33.88
C LEU A 379 43.14 -21.90 35.29
N ASP A 380 43.25 -20.65 35.68
CA ASP A 380 43.50 -20.26 37.07
C ASP A 380 42.14 -19.99 37.73
N GLU A 381 41.66 -21.00 38.46
CA GLU A 381 40.59 -20.89 39.44
C GLU A 381 41.17 -20.29 40.73
N THR A 382 40.91 -19.01 41.01
CA THR A 382 40.82 -18.51 42.40
C THR A 382 39.89 -17.30 42.51
N ASP A 383 38.75 -17.53 43.19
CA ASP A 383 38.18 -16.73 44.27
C ASP A 383 37.74 -15.25 44.05
N TYR A 384 36.48 -15.05 43.62
CA TYR A 384 35.30 -14.66 44.46
C TYR A 384 34.12 -14.15 43.64
#